data_AF-A0A7R9AIE1-F1
#
_entry.id   AF-A0A7R9AIE1-F1
#
_cell.length_a   1.000
_cell.length_b   1.000
_cell.length_c   1.000
_cell.angle_alpha   90.00
_cell.angle_beta   90.00
_cell.angle_gamma   90.00
#
_symmetry.space_group_name_H-M   'P 1'
#
loop_
_entity.id
_entity.type
_entity.pdbx_description
1 polymer ?
#
loop_
_entity_poly.entity_id
_entity_poly.type
_entity_poly.pdbx_seq_one_letter_code
_entity_poly.pdbx_strand_id
1 'polypeptide(L)'
;MRDPKTGVGTLPVQFGLPSFTFVSGEAVLWVLGNVDGIQSAPQAVSLLQNLLSDGYIYHASGDKKFPFLNGFYLYYFVTESGKLPEAEVSLPRQDLAAFQQDFVEVETLPYPPMAPDHAFLAPETLAESGSWSPGTSFKEVDLEVDVNGKSDRIEWAHARYQRHYNPAVA
;
A
#
# COMPACT_ATOMS: atom_id res chain seq x y z
N MET A 1 14.21 -7.37 9.94
CA MET A 1 13.23 -7.00 8.89
C MET A 1 13.53 -7.63 7.53
N ARG A 2 14.78 -7.68 7.03
CA ARG A 2 15.10 -8.26 5.70
C ARG A 2 15.40 -9.77 5.69
N ASP A 3 15.18 -10.47 6.81
CA ASP A 3 15.47 -11.90 6.86
C ASP A 3 14.48 -12.69 5.99
N PRO A 4 14.92 -13.58 5.09
CA PRO A 4 14.02 -14.29 4.18
C PRO A 4 13.01 -15.23 4.85
N LYS A 5 13.25 -15.66 6.09
CA LYS A 5 12.40 -16.64 6.80
C LYS A 5 11.54 -16.00 7.88
N THR A 6 12.04 -14.93 8.49
CA THR A 6 11.46 -14.32 9.69
C THR A 6 11.20 -12.83 9.52
N GLY A 7 11.57 -12.25 8.38
CA GLY A 7 11.39 -10.83 8.06
C GLY A 7 10.05 -10.52 7.43
N VAL A 8 9.94 -9.29 6.91
CA VAL A 8 8.78 -8.84 6.14
C VAL A 8 8.79 -9.58 4.79
N GLY A 9 7.64 -10.11 4.39
CA GLY A 9 7.48 -10.76 3.09
C GLY A 9 7.76 -9.79 1.95
N THR A 10 8.66 -10.17 1.05
CA THR A 10 8.95 -9.39 -0.17
C THR A 10 8.27 -10.03 -1.37
N LEU A 11 7.78 -9.21 -2.29
CA LEU A 11 7.24 -9.64 -3.57
C LEU A 11 8.32 -10.28 -4.44
N PRO A 12 7.96 -11.24 -5.30
CA PRO A 12 8.88 -11.74 -6.33
C PRO A 12 9.29 -10.60 -7.26
N VAL A 13 10.49 -10.71 -7.83
CA VAL A 13 10.98 -9.72 -8.80
C VAL A 13 10.03 -9.70 -9.99
N GLN A 14 9.47 -8.52 -10.27
CA GLN A 14 8.55 -8.29 -11.37
C GLN A 14 8.87 -6.99 -12.09
N PHE A 15 8.45 -6.88 -13.36
CA PHE A 15 8.69 -5.69 -14.16
C PHE A 15 8.01 -4.47 -13.53
N GLY A 16 8.71 -3.33 -13.46
CA GLY A 16 8.19 -2.08 -12.91
C GLY A 16 8.28 -1.91 -11.39
N LEU A 17 8.75 -2.92 -10.64
CA LEU A 17 9.02 -2.78 -9.19
C LEU A 17 10.50 -2.93 -8.84
N PRO A 18 11.01 -2.17 -7.85
CA PRO A 18 12.32 -2.40 -7.27
C PRO A 18 12.48 -3.78 -6.63
N SER A 19 13.71 -4.28 -6.55
CA SER A 19 14.02 -5.42 -5.69
C SER A 19 13.65 -5.17 -4.22
N PHE A 20 13.29 -6.25 -3.51
CA PHE A 20 12.85 -6.20 -2.10
C PHE A 20 11.63 -5.31 -1.85
N THR A 21 10.74 -5.16 -2.83
CA THR A 21 9.43 -4.55 -2.60
C THR A 21 8.59 -5.40 -1.66
N PHE A 22 7.85 -4.75 -0.77
CA PHE A 22 6.95 -5.33 0.22
C PHE A 22 5.67 -4.49 0.33
N VAL A 23 4.63 -5.09 0.91
CA VAL A 23 3.34 -4.42 1.15
C VAL A 23 3.35 -3.75 2.53
N SER A 24 2.92 -2.49 2.61
CA SER A 24 3.01 -1.70 3.84
C SER A 24 2.21 -2.28 5.01
N GLY A 25 1.01 -2.82 4.76
CA GLY A 25 0.19 -3.48 5.77
C GLY A 25 0.85 -4.72 6.37
N GLU A 26 1.53 -5.53 5.56
CA GLU A 26 2.29 -6.68 6.05
C GLU A 26 3.49 -6.24 6.91
N ALA A 27 4.16 -5.15 6.53
CA ALA A 27 5.23 -4.58 7.35
C ALA A 27 4.72 -4.09 8.71
N VAL A 28 3.54 -3.45 8.76
CA VAL A 28 2.90 -3.02 10.02
C VAL A 28 2.58 -4.23 10.90
N LEU A 29 1.98 -5.28 10.34
CA LEU A 29 1.68 -6.52 11.07
C LEU A 29 2.95 -7.20 11.58
N TRP A 30 4.01 -7.22 10.76
CA TRP A 30 5.29 -7.76 11.16
C TRP A 30 5.88 -7.00 12.34
N VAL A 31 5.87 -5.67 12.30
CA VAL A 31 6.39 -4.82 13.40
C VAL A 31 5.63 -5.10 14.70
N LEU A 32 4.29 -5.21 14.64
CA LEU A 32 3.47 -5.52 15.82
C LEU A 32 3.80 -6.88 16.45
N GLY A 33 4.19 -7.87 15.66
CA GLY A 33 4.51 -9.22 16.15
C GLY A 33 5.96 -9.42 16.57
N ASN A 34 6.89 -8.57 16.11
CA ASN A 34 8.34 -8.83 16.21
C ASN A 34 9.15 -7.71 16.89
N VAL A 35 8.58 -6.52 17.10
CA VAL A 35 9.28 -5.39 17.73
C VAL A 35 8.76 -5.14 19.13
N ASP A 36 9.63 -5.33 20.13
CA ASP A 36 9.31 -5.08 21.52
C ASP A 36 8.92 -3.61 21.77
N GLY A 37 7.85 -3.40 22.55
CA GLY A 37 7.39 -2.07 22.94
C GLY A 37 6.38 -1.43 21.99
N ILE A 38 6.07 -2.05 20.84
CA ILE A 38 5.03 -1.57 19.92
C ILE A 38 3.76 -2.39 20.12
N GLN A 39 2.67 -1.75 20.55
CA GLN A 39 1.40 -2.42 20.85
C GLN A 39 0.22 -1.91 20.00
N SER A 40 0.46 -0.94 19.13
CA SER A 40 -0.60 -0.35 18.32
C SER A 40 -0.14 -0.06 16.89
N ALA A 41 -1.05 -0.18 15.93
CA ALA A 41 -0.76 0.11 14.53
C ALA A 41 -0.21 1.54 14.29
N PRO A 42 -0.71 2.61 14.95
CA PRO A 42 -0.13 3.95 14.81
C PRO A 42 1.34 4.05 15.27
N GLN A 43 1.72 3.30 16.30
CA GLN A 43 3.12 3.24 16.74
C GLN A 43 4.00 2.50 15.71
N ALA A 44 3.51 1.39 15.16
CA ALA A 44 4.21 0.67 14.10
C ALA A 44 4.41 1.53 12.84
N VAL A 45 3.36 2.25 12.42
CA VAL A 45 3.41 3.22 11.31
C VAL A 45 4.44 4.31 11.59
N SER A 46 4.50 4.83 12.82
CA SER A 46 5.48 5.85 13.21
C SER A 46 6.92 5.32 13.13
N LEU A 47 7.17 4.08 13.53
CA LEU A 47 8.49 3.44 13.36
C LEU A 47 8.85 3.29 11.88
N LEU A 48 7.91 2.82 11.06
CA LEU A 48 8.13 2.63 9.62
C LEU A 48 8.33 3.97 8.89
N GLN A 49 7.63 5.02 9.34
CA GLN A 49 7.84 6.39 8.87
C GLN A 49 9.24 6.92 9.23
N ASN A 50 9.77 6.57 10.41
CA ASN A 50 11.15 6.89 10.77
C ASN A 50 12.13 6.14 9.85
N LEU A 51 11.91 4.85 9.57
CA LEU A 51 12.74 4.10 8.62
C LEU A 51 12.74 4.72 7.21
N LEU A 52 11.61 5.26 6.76
CA LEU A 52 11.51 5.98 5.51
C LEU A 52 12.33 7.28 5.55
N SER A 53 12.21 8.04 6.64
CA SER A 53 12.91 9.31 6.84
C SER A 53 14.44 9.12 6.93
N ASP A 54 14.87 8.02 7.57
CA ASP A 54 16.28 7.63 7.70
C ASP A 54 16.85 7.02 6.41
N GLY A 55 16.01 6.79 5.39
CA GLY A 55 16.44 6.31 4.08
C GLY A 55 16.65 4.80 3.98
N TYR A 56 16.07 4.02 4.91
CA TYR A 56 16.12 2.55 4.85
C TYR A 56 15.07 1.95 3.91
N ILE A 57 13.96 2.67 3.69
CA ILE A 57 12.88 2.27 2.79
C ILE A 57 12.40 3.46 1.95
N TYR A 58 11.90 3.19 0.75
CA TYR A 58 11.26 4.20 -0.11
C TYR A 58 10.02 3.62 -0.78
N HIS A 59 9.12 4.51 -1.23
CA HIS A 59 7.97 4.11 -2.02
C HIS A 59 8.41 3.53 -3.37
N ALA A 60 7.74 2.49 -3.85
CA ALA A 60 8.11 1.79 -5.07
C ALA A 60 8.03 2.67 -6.33
N SER A 61 7.22 3.73 -6.32
CA SER A 61 7.17 4.74 -7.40
C SER A 61 8.45 5.60 -7.52
N GLY A 62 9.35 5.53 -6.53
CA GLY A 62 10.55 6.37 -6.47
C GLY A 62 10.33 7.78 -5.91
N ASP A 63 9.10 8.15 -5.53
CA ASP A 63 8.84 9.41 -4.85
C ASP A 63 9.28 9.35 -3.38
N LYS A 64 10.40 10.01 -3.08
CA LYS A 64 10.97 10.09 -1.72
C LYS A 64 10.16 10.97 -0.76
N LYS A 65 9.27 11.82 -1.28
CA LYS A 65 8.40 12.68 -0.47
C LYS A 65 7.12 11.97 -0.05
N PHE A 66 6.86 10.80 -0.63
CA PHE A 66 5.67 10.03 -0.31
C PHE A 66 5.75 9.48 1.12
N PRO A 67 4.79 9.80 2.01
CA PRO A 67 4.82 9.34 3.40
C PRO A 67 4.58 7.83 3.47
N PHE A 68 4.89 7.24 4.63
CA PHE A 68 4.54 5.85 4.89
C PHE A 68 3.04 5.74 5.23
N LEU A 69 2.31 4.93 4.46
CA LEU A 69 0.87 4.72 4.65
C LEU A 69 0.55 3.25 4.85
N ASN A 70 -0.31 2.98 5.82
CA ASN A 70 -0.76 1.63 6.13
C ASN A 70 -1.82 1.15 5.13
N GLY A 71 -1.62 -0.02 4.54
CA GLY A 71 -2.58 -0.64 3.62
C GLY A 71 -1.89 -1.48 2.54
N PHE A 72 -2.32 -1.32 1.30
CA PHE A 72 -1.78 -1.97 0.10
C PHE A 72 -0.88 -1.01 -0.68
N TYR A 73 0.05 -0.36 0.01
CA TYR A 73 1.09 0.46 -0.61
C TYR A 73 2.37 -0.33 -0.79
N LEU A 74 3.10 -0.03 -1.86
CA LEU A 74 4.33 -0.72 -2.21
C LEU A 74 5.55 0.12 -1.78
N TYR A 75 6.38 -0.45 -0.92
CA TYR A 75 7.67 0.13 -0.52
C TYR A 75 8.77 -0.89 -0.74
N TYR A 76 10.02 -0.47 -0.81
CA TYR A 76 11.16 -1.37 -0.96
C TYR A 76 12.28 -1.07 0.03
N PHE A 77 13.04 -2.09 0.41
CA PHE A 77 14.22 -1.93 1.24
C PHE A 77 15.43 -1.45 0.43
N VAL A 78 16.15 -0.47 0.96
CA VAL A 78 17.40 0.00 0.36
C VAL A 78 18.53 -1.00 0.66
N THR A 79 19.31 -1.36 -0.36
CA THR A 79 20.49 -2.22 -0.24
C THR A 79 21.75 -1.42 0.07
N GLU A 80 22.76 -2.06 0.67
CA GLU A 80 23.99 -1.40 1.17
C GLU A 80 24.83 -0.72 0.07
N SER A 81 24.63 -1.09 -1.20
CA SER A 81 25.26 -0.44 -2.35
C SER A 81 24.63 0.90 -2.73
N GLY A 82 23.48 1.29 -2.15
CA GLY A 82 22.72 2.48 -2.54
C GLY A 82 22.23 2.45 -3.99
N LYS A 83 22.49 1.35 -4.70
CA LYS A 83 22.20 1.09 -6.09
C LYS A 83 21.33 -0.16 -6.15
N LEU A 84 20.20 -0.03 -6.85
CA LEU A 84 19.51 -1.16 -7.45
C LEU A 84 20.54 -2.01 -8.21
N PRO A 85 20.52 -3.35 -8.12
CA PRO A 85 21.42 -4.21 -8.87
C PRO A 85 21.56 -3.73 -10.32
N GLU A 86 22.77 -3.72 -10.88
CA GLU A 86 23.09 -3.11 -12.19
C GLU A 86 22.29 -3.72 -13.38
N ALA A 87 21.67 -4.89 -13.17
CA ALA A 87 20.70 -5.50 -14.08
C ALA A 87 19.31 -4.82 -14.08
N GLU A 88 19.06 -3.88 -13.16
CA GLU A 88 17.81 -3.14 -12.93
C GLU A 88 17.91 -1.66 -13.38
N VAL A 89 18.97 -1.29 -14.12
CA VAL A 89 19.18 0.06 -14.71
C VAL A 89 18.10 0.40 -15.75
N SER A 90 17.27 -0.57 -16.13
CA SER A 90 16.04 -0.38 -16.90
C SER A 90 14.78 -0.38 -16.04
N LEU A 91 14.80 0.15 -14.81
CA LEU A 91 13.55 0.68 -14.24
C LEU A 91 13.04 1.74 -15.20
N PRO A 92 11.86 1.59 -15.83
CA PRO A 92 11.19 2.76 -16.31
C PRO A 92 10.90 3.61 -15.07
N ARG A 93 11.09 4.91 -15.23
CA ARG A 93 10.16 5.90 -14.69
C ARG A 93 10.28 6.21 -13.19
N GLN A 94 11.09 7.23 -12.91
CA GLN A 94 10.70 8.31 -12.00
C GLN A 94 9.45 9.06 -12.54
N ASP A 95 8.39 8.33 -12.89
CA ASP A 95 7.16 8.89 -13.44
C ASP A 95 6.00 8.30 -12.64
N LEU A 96 5.58 9.07 -11.63
CA LEU A 96 4.47 8.71 -10.75
C LEU A 96 3.20 8.40 -11.55
N ALA A 97 2.97 9.06 -12.68
CA ALA A 97 1.78 8.85 -13.50
C ALA A 97 1.76 7.45 -14.09
N ALA A 98 2.90 6.97 -14.57
CA ALA A 98 3.02 5.62 -15.08
C ALA A 98 2.88 4.55 -14.00
N PHE A 99 3.52 4.75 -12.84
CA PHE A 99 3.35 3.84 -11.71
C PHE A 99 1.88 3.72 -11.29
N GLN A 100 1.15 4.84 -11.27
CA GLN A 100 -0.29 4.85 -10.95
C GLN A 100 -1.17 4.22 -12.03
N GLN A 101 -0.65 4.03 -13.24
CA GLN A 101 -1.33 3.29 -14.31
C GLN A 101 -1.15 1.78 -14.13
N ASP A 102 0.03 1.36 -13.67
CA ASP A 102 0.37 -0.06 -13.51
C ASP A 102 -0.08 -0.62 -12.15
N PHE A 103 -0.12 0.22 -11.11
CA PHE A 103 -0.37 -0.17 -9.74
C PHE A 103 -1.53 0.61 -9.11
N VAL A 104 -2.41 -0.16 -8.44
CA VAL A 104 -3.55 0.36 -7.69
C VAL A 104 -3.26 0.18 -6.20
N GLU A 105 -3.21 1.30 -5.47
CA GLU A 105 -2.85 1.31 -4.05
C GLU A 105 -3.98 1.84 -3.18
N VAL A 106 -4.16 1.19 -2.02
CA VAL A 106 -5.30 1.44 -1.15
C VAL A 106 -4.84 1.57 0.30
N GLU A 107 -5.26 2.64 0.95
CA GLU A 107 -5.04 2.91 2.37
C GLU A 107 -6.11 2.20 3.22
N THR A 108 -5.65 1.52 4.27
CA THR A 108 -6.54 0.94 5.27
C THR A 108 -6.75 1.95 6.38
N LEU A 109 -7.98 2.45 6.52
CA LEU A 109 -8.31 3.35 7.61
C LEU A 109 -8.45 2.56 8.92
N PRO A 110 -8.07 3.15 10.07
CA PRO A 110 -8.28 2.51 11.36
C PRO A 110 -9.78 2.26 11.56
N TYR A 111 -10.10 1.05 12.03
CA TYR A 111 -11.46 0.70 12.40
C TYR A 111 -11.91 1.66 13.53
N PRO A 112 -13.02 2.40 13.37
CA PRO A 112 -13.53 3.24 14.46
C PRO A 112 -13.83 2.34 15.66
N PRO A 113 -13.60 2.79 16.91
CA PRO A 113 -13.88 1.95 18.08
C PRO A 113 -15.29 1.38 17.94
N MET A 114 -15.43 0.04 18.03
CA MET A 114 -16.73 -0.63 17.93
C MET A 114 -17.72 0.17 18.77
N ALA A 115 -18.78 0.67 18.13
CA ALA A 115 -19.86 1.28 18.88
C ALA A 115 -20.28 0.26 19.96
N PRO A 116 -20.60 0.70 21.20
CA PRO A 116 -20.91 -0.20 22.30
C PRO A 116 -21.92 -1.25 21.86
N ASP A 117 -21.86 -2.48 22.39
CA ASP A 117 -22.64 -3.68 21.98
C ASP A 117 -24.17 -3.46 21.86
N HIS A 118 -24.68 -2.32 22.33
CA HIS A 118 -26.07 -1.89 22.25
C HIS A 118 -26.36 -0.81 21.19
N ALA A 119 -25.39 -0.46 20.34
CA ALA A 119 -25.54 0.56 19.30
C ALA A 119 -26.59 0.19 18.24
N PHE A 120 -26.87 -1.12 18.07
CA PHE A 120 -28.00 -1.62 17.28
C PHE A 120 -29.37 -1.20 17.85
N LEU A 121 -29.48 -0.96 19.16
CA LEU A 121 -30.72 -0.57 19.83
C LEU A 121 -30.89 0.96 19.94
N ALA A 122 -29.91 1.74 19.48
CA ALA A 122 -30.02 3.18 19.47
C ALA A 122 -31.06 3.60 18.41
N PRO A 123 -32.05 4.44 18.75
CA PRO A 123 -33.05 4.91 17.80
C PRO A 123 -32.36 5.79 16.78
N GLU A 124 -32.20 5.26 15.56
CA GLU A 124 -31.70 5.92 14.34
C GLU A 124 -30.95 7.24 14.58
N THR A 125 -29.76 7.15 15.17
CA THR A 125 -28.67 7.80 14.48
C THR A 125 -28.10 6.74 13.57
N LEU A 126 -28.54 6.75 12.32
CA LEU A 126 -27.65 6.50 11.19
C LEU A 126 -26.48 7.50 11.35
N ALA A 127 -25.63 7.29 12.36
CA ALA A 127 -24.33 7.89 12.45
C ALA A 127 -23.66 7.36 11.21
N GLU A 128 -23.68 8.17 10.15
CA GLU A 128 -22.74 8.40 9.04
C GLU A 128 -21.62 7.36 8.85
N SER A 129 -21.88 6.10 9.16
CA SER A 129 -20.93 4.99 9.20
C SER A 129 -20.68 4.47 7.79
N GLY A 130 -21.55 4.86 6.85
CA GLY A 130 -21.34 4.77 5.42
C GLY A 130 -21.30 6.14 4.73
N SER A 131 -21.08 7.25 5.45
CA SER A 131 -20.79 8.52 4.77
C SER A 131 -19.41 8.41 4.16
N TRP A 132 -19.37 8.02 2.89
CA TRP A 132 -18.21 8.26 2.04
C TRP A 132 -17.85 9.72 2.24
N SER A 133 -16.67 9.98 2.79
CA SER A 133 -16.28 11.33 3.17
C SER A 133 -16.57 12.24 1.97
N PRO A 134 -17.33 13.34 2.15
CA PRO A 134 -17.57 14.29 1.06
C PRO A 134 -16.20 14.78 0.57
N GLY A 135 -15.77 14.29 -0.60
CA GLY A 135 -14.40 14.50 -1.10
C GLY A 135 -13.57 13.22 -1.34
N THR A 136 -14.17 12.03 -1.29
CA THR A 136 -13.49 10.80 -1.72
C THR A 136 -13.06 10.95 -3.18
N SER A 137 -11.77 11.16 -3.41
CA SER A 137 -11.20 11.30 -4.75
C SER A 137 -11.09 9.92 -5.37
N PHE A 138 -11.68 9.79 -6.54
CA PHE A 138 -11.55 8.59 -7.36
C PHE A 138 -10.35 8.76 -8.27
N LYS A 139 -9.57 7.69 -8.39
CA LYS A 139 -8.56 7.55 -9.43
C LYS A 139 -9.13 6.70 -10.54
N GLU A 140 -8.89 7.14 -11.75
CA GLU A 140 -9.28 6.47 -12.98
C GLU A 140 -8.03 5.90 -13.63
N VAL A 141 -8.10 4.66 -14.10
CA VAL A 141 -6.97 3.95 -14.71
C VAL A 141 -7.47 3.06 -15.83
N ASP A 142 -6.74 3.06 -16.95
CA ASP A 142 -6.97 2.15 -18.05
C ASP A 142 -6.09 0.90 -17.86
N LEU A 143 -6.72 -0.26 -17.78
CA LEU A 143 -6.11 -1.56 -17.53
C LEU A 143 -6.05 -2.37 -18.82
N GLU A 144 -4.89 -2.94 -19.12
CA GLU A 144 -4.77 -3.98 -20.14
C GLU A 144 -5.26 -5.32 -19.56
N VAL A 145 -6.36 -5.85 -20.09
CA VAL A 145 -7.02 -7.05 -19.54
C VAL A 145 -6.40 -8.33 -20.08
N ASP A 146 -5.79 -8.26 -21.27
CA ASP A 146 -5.18 -9.41 -21.93
C ASP A 146 -3.65 -9.47 -21.75
N VAL A 147 -3.23 -9.63 -20.50
CA VAL A 147 -1.80 -9.71 -20.11
C VAL A 147 -1.05 -10.86 -20.80
N ASN A 148 -1.78 -11.89 -21.25
CA ASN A 148 -1.18 -13.10 -21.83
C ASN A 148 -1.33 -13.17 -23.36
N GLY A 149 -1.85 -12.13 -24.02
CA GLY A 149 -2.06 -12.11 -25.46
C GLY A 149 -2.94 -13.26 -25.96
N LYS A 150 -3.93 -13.67 -25.16
CA LYS A 150 -4.86 -14.74 -25.52
C LYS A 150 -5.89 -14.30 -26.56
N SER A 151 -6.13 -13.00 -26.64
CA SER A 151 -7.02 -12.35 -27.58
C SER A 151 -6.21 -11.71 -28.70
N ASP A 152 -6.72 -11.79 -29.93
CA ASP A 152 -6.21 -11.05 -31.07
C ASP A 152 -6.78 -9.60 -31.12
N ARG A 153 -7.65 -9.27 -30.17
CA ARG A 153 -8.28 -7.96 -30.01
C ARG A 153 -7.60 -7.20 -28.89
N ILE A 154 -7.48 -5.89 -29.06
CA ILE A 154 -7.06 -5.00 -27.99
C ILE A 154 -8.17 -4.95 -26.95
N GLU A 155 -7.93 -5.57 -25.79
CA GLU A 155 -8.85 -5.60 -24.66
C GLU A 155 -8.32 -4.72 -23.54
N TRP A 156 -9.03 -3.63 -23.27
CA TRP A 156 -8.75 -2.72 -22.18
C TRP A 156 -10.01 -2.48 -21.34
N ALA A 157 -9.82 -2.19 -20.06
CA ALA A 157 -10.89 -1.83 -19.14
C ALA A 157 -10.59 -0.50 -18.49
N HIS A 158 -11.61 0.35 -18.37
CA HIS A 158 -11.52 1.54 -17.55
C HIS A 158 -11.93 1.20 -16.12
N ALA A 159 -11.02 1.32 -15.17
CA ALA A 159 -11.27 1.11 -13.76
C ALA A 159 -11.28 2.43 -13.01
N ARG A 160 -12.26 2.59 -12.13
CA ARG A 160 -12.35 3.71 -11.20
C ARG A 160 -12.29 3.17 -9.78
N TYR A 161 -11.27 3.58 -9.03
CA TYR A 161 -11.05 3.11 -7.66
C TYR A 161 -10.90 4.27 -6.68
N GLN A 162 -11.17 3.99 -5.41
CA GLN A 162 -10.96 4.93 -4.31
C GLN A 162 -9.77 4.51 -3.48
N ARG A 163 -9.06 5.50 -2.94
CA ARG A 163 -7.86 5.27 -2.15
C ARG A 163 -8.16 4.68 -0.77
N HIS A 164 -9.32 4.96 -0.19
CA HIS A 164 -9.61 4.56 1.18
C HIS A 164 -10.44 3.28 1.22
N TYR A 165 -9.96 2.29 1.95
CA TYR A 165 -10.69 1.08 2.27
C TYR A 165 -11.08 1.08 3.75
N ASN A 166 -12.38 0.90 3.99
CA ASN A 166 -12.93 0.70 5.32
C ASN A 166 -13.57 -0.69 5.39
N PRO A 167 -12.95 -1.65 6.11
CA PRO A 167 -13.50 -3.00 6.24
C PRO A 167 -14.83 -3.04 7.01
N ALA A 168 -15.22 -1.97 7.71
CA ALA A 168 -16.48 -1.91 8.45
C ALA A 168 -17.71 -1.63 7.57
N VAL A 169 -17.51 -1.23 6.31
CA VAL A 169 -18.56 -0.73 5.40
C VAL A 169 -18.73 -1.63 4.17
N ALA A 170 -17.97 -2.72 4.09
CA ALA A 170 -17.99 -3.69 2.98
C ALA A 170 -19.07 -4.77 3.18
#